data_AF-A0A946MNZ9-F1
#
_entry.id   AF-A0A946MNZ9-F1
#
_cell.length_a   1.000
_cell.length_b   1.000
_cell.length_c   1.000
_cell.angle_alpha   90.00
_cell.angle_beta   90.00
_cell.angle_gamma   90.00
#
_symmetry.space_group_name_H-M   'P 1'
#
loop_
_entity.id
_entity.type
_entity.pdbx_description
1 polymer ?
#
loop_
_entity_poly.entity_id
_entity_poly.type
_entity_poly.pdbx_seq_one_letter_code
_entity_poly.pdbx_strand_id
1 'polypeptide(L)'
;PHLIIRQGAPVQGLVGHLSDKYIITTGRFNGRLVDPKSHMGFFENTLNIIPDNHKEELFGFIQPGLSKSSVSRTFLSCLSNSPKDLDANTHGEERACINCGYCTSICPVDLAPNFIMKALFSDDIEDALSYGLLDCCRCGLCSYTCPSKIELTKILSDGMEAHYKDKE
;
A
#
# COMPACT_ATOMS: atom_id res chain seq x y z
N PRO A 1 10.21 14.73 11.93
CA PRO A 1 11.28 14.97 12.93
C PRO A 1 12.19 13.74 12.96
N HIS A 2 13.51 13.91 13.04
CA HIS A 2 14.43 12.78 13.22
C HIS A 2 14.68 12.57 14.71
N LEU A 3 14.59 11.31 15.16
CA LEU A 3 14.79 10.91 16.55
C LEU A 3 15.87 9.85 16.60
N ILE A 4 16.78 9.95 17.57
CA ILE A 4 17.78 8.91 17.84
C ILE A 4 17.19 8.00 18.91
N ILE A 5 16.99 6.72 18.57
CA ILE A 5 16.37 5.73 19.43
C ILE A 5 17.23 4.46 19.47
N ARG A 6 17.02 3.63 20.49
CA ARG A 6 17.57 2.27 20.49
C ARG A 6 16.69 1.36 19.63
N GLN A 7 17.30 0.35 19.04
CA GLN A 7 16.55 -0.72 18.38
C GLN A 7 15.66 -1.44 19.41
N GLY A 8 14.42 -1.76 19.02
CA GLY A 8 13.45 -2.30 19.97
C GLY A 8 12.84 -1.25 20.91
N ALA A 9 12.97 0.05 20.63
CA ALA A 9 12.34 1.09 21.44
C ALA A 9 10.80 0.87 21.53
N PRO A 10 10.19 1.07 22.70
CA PRO A 10 8.75 0.93 22.87
C PRO A 10 8.04 2.04 22.11
N VAL A 11 7.06 1.65 21.28
CA VAL A 11 6.33 2.57 20.38
C VAL A 11 5.58 3.60 21.22
N GLN A 12 4.93 3.18 22.30
CA GLN A 12 4.23 4.06 23.26
C GLN A 12 5.08 5.26 23.73
N GLY A 13 6.39 5.05 23.92
CA GLY A 13 7.30 6.11 24.35
C GLY A 13 7.64 7.12 23.25
N LEU A 14 7.49 6.74 21.98
CA LEU A 14 7.76 7.59 20.82
C LEU A 14 6.54 8.40 20.38
N VAL A 15 5.36 7.77 20.42
CA VAL A 15 4.13 8.37 19.90
C VAL A 15 3.30 9.07 20.97
N GLY A 16 3.53 8.74 22.25
CA GLY A 16 2.75 9.26 23.36
C GLY A 16 1.32 8.71 23.38
N HIS A 17 0.40 9.44 24.01
CA HIS A 17 -1.02 9.07 24.04
C HIS A 17 -1.70 9.56 22.76
N LEU A 18 -2.03 8.63 21.85
CA LEU A 18 -2.89 8.90 20.71
C LEU A 18 -4.31 8.43 20.95
N SER A 19 -5.26 9.19 20.43
CA SER A 19 -6.64 8.74 20.28
C SER A 19 -6.74 7.67 19.19
N ASP A 20 -7.78 6.85 19.24
CA ASP A 20 -8.10 5.79 18.25
C ASP A 20 -8.35 6.30 16.81
N LYS A 21 -8.29 7.61 16.57
CA LYS A 21 -8.43 8.25 15.25
C LYS A 21 -7.16 8.22 14.40
N TYR A 22 -6.12 7.51 14.82
CA TYR A 22 -4.84 7.47 14.12
C TYR A 22 -4.34 6.03 14.02
N ILE A 23 -3.82 5.67 12.84
CA ILE A 23 -3.05 4.45 12.67
C ILE A 23 -1.55 4.75 12.76
N ILE A 24 -0.81 3.76 13.24
CA ILE A 24 0.65 3.83 13.39
C ILE A 24 1.27 2.78 12.46
N THR A 25 2.22 3.18 11.63
CA THR A 25 2.91 2.28 10.69
C THR A 25 4.40 2.55 10.56
N THR A 26 5.20 1.51 10.42
CA THR A 26 6.69 1.59 10.35
C THR A 26 7.27 1.89 8.97
N GLY A 27 6.39 2.05 7.96
CA GLY A 27 6.72 2.40 6.59
C GLY A 27 5.48 2.98 5.90
N ARG A 28 5.65 3.80 4.86
CA ARG A 28 4.51 4.50 4.25
C ARG A 28 3.62 3.60 3.42
N PHE A 29 4.20 2.66 2.66
CA PHE A 29 3.46 1.81 1.72
C PHE A 29 3.73 0.31 1.91
N ASN A 30 4.84 -0.05 2.54
CA ASN A 30 5.27 -1.42 2.80
C ASN A 30 5.59 -1.66 4.28
N GLY A 31 5.09 -0.78 5.14
CA GLY A 31 5.23 -0.89 6.58
C GLY A 31 4.28 -1.91 7.18
N ARG A 32 4.48 -2.16 8.48
CA ARG A 32 3.59 -2.97 9.29
C ARG A 32 2.70 -2.06 10.12
N LEU A 33 1.46 -2.46 10.35
CA LEU A 33 0.60 -1.83 11.35
C LEU A 33 1.11 -2.13 12.77
N VAL A 34 1.25 -1.09 13.56
CA VAL A 34 1.93 -1.15 14.86
C VAL A 34 0.95 -0.83 15.99
N ASP A 35 0.82 -1.76 16.94
CA ASP A 35 0.12 -1.50 18.19
C ASP A 35 0.97 -0.56 19.07
N PRO A 36 0.38 0.46 19.74
CA PRO A 36 1.10 1.32 20.68
C PRO A 36 1.93 0.57 21.74
N LYS A 37 1.47 -0.60 22.18
CA LYS A 37 2.16 -1.44 23.19
C LYS A 37 3.34 -2.23 22.62
N SER A 38 3.51 -2.25 21.30
CA SER A 38 4.58 -2.99 20.64
C SER A 38 5.90 -2.19 20.60
N HIS A 39 6.90 -2.77 19.96
CA HIS A 39 8.25 -2.23 19.86
C HIS A 39 8.64 -2.03 18.40
N MET A 40 9.59 -1.13 18.17
CA MET A 40 10.22 -0.95 16.86
C MET A 40 10.98 -2.21 16.45
N GLY A 41 10.67 -2.74 15.27
CA GLY A 41 11.33 -3.89 14.67
C GLY A 41 12.77 -3.60 14.25
N PHE A 42 13.52 -4.67 13.94
CA PHE A 42 14.95 -4.58 13.66
C PHE A 42 15.25 -3.74 12.40
N PHE A 43 14.51 -3.97 11.31
CA PHE A 43 14.67 -3.28 10.02
C PHE A 43 13.76 -2.04 9.88
N GLU A 44 13.04 -1.67 10.93
CA GLU A 44 12.10 -0.55 10.92
C GLU A 44 12.83 0.74 11.31
N ASN A 45 12.84 1.74 10.42
CA ASN A 45 13.54 3.00 10.61
C ASN A 45 12.62 4.23 10.54
N THR A 46 11.33 4.04 10.27
CA THR A 46 10.34 5.12 10.27
C THR A 46 9.16 4.75 11.15
N LEU A 47 8.47 5.77 11.65
CA LEU A 47 7.19 5.65 12.33
C LEU A 47 6.28 6.75 11.78
N ASN A 48 5.17 6.36 11.18
CA ASN A 48 4.20 7.26 10.57
C ASN A 48 2.91 7.20 11.39
N ILE A 49 2.36 8.36 11.67
CA ILE A 49 1.06 8.53 12.31
C ILE A 49 0.15 9.08 11.22
N ILE A 50 -0.87 8.32 10.83
CA ILE A 50 -1.77 8.68 9.75
C ILE A 50 -3.18 8.81 10.34
N PRO A 51 -3.91 9.90 10.06
CA PRO A 51 -5.29 10.02 10.51
C PRO A 51 -6.13 8.92 9.87
N ASP A 52 -6.86 8.19 10.69
CA ASP A 52 -7.84 7.21 10.27
C ASP A 52 -9.23 7.80 10.44
N ASN A 53 -9.72 8.37 9.35
CA ASN A 53 -11.10 8.82 9.25
C ASN A 53 -11.87 7.74 8.51
N HIS A 54 -12.54 6.84 9.24
CA HIS A 54 -13.56 5.93 8.70
C HIS A 54 -14.81 6.69 8.25
N LYS A 55 -14.64 7.68 7.37
CA LYS A 55 -15.75 8.42 6.78
C LYS A 55 -16.19 7.68 5.54
N GLU A 56 -17.39 7.13 5.59
CA GLU A 56 -18.06 6.67 4.38
C GLU A 56 -18.34 7.88 3.48
N GLU A 57 -17.90 7.81 2.24
CA GLU A 57 -18.11 8.86 1.25
C GLU A 57 -19.40 8.58 0.47
N LEU A 58 -20.31 9.54 0.50
CA LEU A 58 -21.52 9.50 -0.32
C LEU A 58 -21.12 9.59 -1.80
N PHE A 59 -21.50 8.58 -2.59
CA PHE A 59 -21.10 8.41 -4.00
C PHE A 59 -19.58 8.24 -4.24
N GLY A 60 -18.85 7.57 -3.33
CA GLY A 60 -17.38 7.42 -3.35
C GLY A 60 -16.69 7.36 -4.72
N PHE A 61 -16.99 6.37 -5.57
CA PHE A 61 -16.33 6.19 -6.89
C PHE A 61 -16.80 7.18 -7.97
N ILE A 62 -18.07 7.61 -7.92
CA ILE A 62 -18.69 8.48 -8.93
C ILE A 62 -18.36 9.95 -8.63
N GLN A 63 -18.08 10.28 -7.37
CA GLN A 63 -17.81 11.63 -6.96
C GLN A 63 -16.52 12.14 -7.61
N PRO A 64 -16.56 13.27 -8.32
CA PRO A 64 -15.42 13.76 -9.10
C PRO A 64 -14.24 14.26 -8.23
N GLY A 65 -14.36 14.24 -6.90
CA GLY A 65 -13.25 14.27 -5.94
C GLY A 65 -12.18 15.35 -6.16
N LEU A 66 -12.45 16.61 -5.79
CA LEU A 66 -11.50 17.74 -5.92
C LEU A 66 -10.26 17.63 -5.01
N SER A 67 -10.39 16.95 -3.87
CA SER A 67 -9.34 16.77 -2.87
C SER A 67 -8.71 15.37 -2.89
N LYS A 68 -9.18 14.46 -3.76
CA LYS A 68 -8.70 13.07 -3.79
C LYS A 68 -7.32 12.97 -4.45
N SER A 69 -6.40 12.29 -3.78
CA SER A 69 -5.12 11.90 -4.39
C SER A 69 -5.39 10.77 -5.39
N SER A 70 -5.21 11.04 -6.68
CA SER A 70 -5.44 10.08 -7.77
C SER A 70 -4.43 10.28 -8.88
N VAL A 71 -3.95 9.18 -9.46
CA VAL A 71 -3.11 9.18 -10.66
C VAL A 71 -3.94 9.35 -11.94
N SER A 72 -5.21 8.95 -11.91
CA SER A 72 -6.10 9.12 -13.05
C SER A 72 -6.59 10.56 -13.21
N ARG A 73 -6.62 11.04 -14.46
CA ARG A 73 -7.18 12.35 -14.84
C ARG A 73 -8.71 12.35 -14.93
N THR A 74 -9.38 11.26 -14.56
CA THR A 74 -10.84 11.19 -14.47
C THR A 74 -11.39 11.95 -13.26
N PHE A 75 -10.56 12.19 -12.24
CA PHE A 75 -10.91 13.01 -11.08
C PHE A 75 -10.61 14.48 -11.32
N LEU A 76 -11.47 15.37 -10.83
CA LEU A 76 -11.27 16.82 -10.85
C LEU A 76 -10.08 17.28 -10.00
N SER A 77 -9.50 16.41 -9.16
CA SER A 77 -8.26 16.71 -8.47
C SER A 77 -7.11 17.07 -9.40
N CYS A 78 -7.14 16.65 -10.68
CA CYS A 78 -6.16 17.03 -11.69
C CYS A 78 -6.16 18.53 -12.04
N LEU A 79 -7.22 19.30 -11.72
CA LEU A 79 -7.25 20.76 -11.92
C LEU A 79 -6.37 21.53 -10.94
N SER A 80 -5.90 20.89 -9.86
CA SER A 80 -5.08 21.54 -8.84
C SER A 80 -3.88 20.67 -8.47
N ASN A 81 -2.69 21.17 -8.77
CA ASN A 81 -1.40 20.55 -8.39
C ASN A 81 -1.01 20.79 -6.91
N SER A 82 -1.96 21.19 -6.06
CA SER A 82 -1.70 21.32 -4.63
C SER A 82 -1.50 19.94 -4.00
N PRO A 83 -0.56 19.79 -3.04
CA PRO A 83 -0.45 18.57 -2.27
C PRO A 83 -1.78 18.31 -1.56
N LYS A 84 -2.29 17.09 -1.70
CA LYS A 84 -3.54 16.65 -1.08
C LYS A 84 -3.24 15.99 0.26
N ASP A 85 -4.10 16.23 1.23
CA ASP A 85 -4.03 15.53 2.51
C ASP A 85 -4.28 14.04 2.30
N LEU A 86 -3.48 13.22 2.98
CA LEU A 86 -3.58 11.77 2.93
C LEU A 86 -4.12 11.26 4.27
N ASP A 87 -5.11 10.39 4.19
CA ASP A 87 -5.64 9.62 5.31
C ASP A 87 -5.53 8.12 5.02
N ALA A 88 -5.91 7.31 6.01
CA ALA A 88 -5.93 5.85 5.88
C ALA A 88 -7.19 5.31 5.16
N ASN A 89 -8.05 6.17 4.63
CA ASN A 89 -9.33 5.76 4.08
C ASN A 89 -9.17 5.17 2.68
N THR A 90 -9.86 4.07 2.38
CA THR A 90 -9.82 3.42 1.07
C THR A 90 -10.58 4.19 -0.01
N HIS A 91 -11.42 5.18 0.38
CA HIS A 91 -12.26 6.00 -0.51
C HIS A 91 -13.15 5.14 -1.44
N GLY A 92 -13.62 4.01 -0.92
CA GLY A 92 -14.44 3.02 -1.62
C GLY A 92 -14.03 1.57 -1.32
N GLU A 93 -14.68 0.62 -1.99
CA GLU A 93 -14.39 -0.80 -1.83
C GLU A 93 -13.42 -1.35 -2.89
N GLU A 94 -12.94 -2.58 -2.65
CA GLU A 94 -12.20 -3.38 -3.62
C GLU A 94 -13.09 -3.75 -4.83
N ARG A 95 -12.52 -3.70 -6.03
CA ARG A 95 -13.22 -3.95 -7.30
C ARG A 95 -12.38 -4.78 -8.26
N ALA A 96 -13.02 -5.28 -9.31
CA ALA A 96 -12.33 -5.97 -10.39
C ALA A 96 -11.27 -5.07 -11.07
N CYS A 97 -10.19 -5.70 -11.53
CA CYS A 97 -9.13 -5.02 -12.27
C CYS A 97 -9.63 -4.57 -13.65
N ILE A 98 -9.54 -3.27 -13.95
CA ILE A 98 -9.92 -2.70 -15.25
C ILE A 98 -8.77 -2.63 -16.26
N ASN A 99 -7.61 -3.24 -15.95
CA ASN A 99 -6.41 -3.22 -16.80
C ASN A 99 -5.93 -1.80 -17.20
N CYS A 100 -5.99 -0.85 -16.26
CA CYS A 100 -5.60 0.54 -16.50
C CYS A 100 -4.09 0.77 -16.73
N GLY A 101 -3.23 -0.17 -16.34
CA GLY A 101 -1.77 -0.07 -16.51
C GLY A 101 -1.03 0.82 -15.49
N TYR A 102 -1.73 1.47 -14.55
CA TYR A 102 -1.09 2.37 -13.58
C TYR A 102 -0.06 1.67 -12.68
N CYS A 103 -0.32 0.41 -12.30
CA CYS A 103 0.60 -0.40 -11.51
C CYS A 103 1.94 -0.64 -12.21
N THR A 104 1.94 -0.75 -13.55
CA THR A 104 3.14 -0.93 -14.36
C THR A 104 3.90 0.39 -14.47
N SER A 105 3.18 1.49 -14.74
CA SER A 105 3.81 2.81 -14.91
C SER A 105 4.53 3.36 -13.67
N ILE A 106 4.16 2.89 -12.48
CA ILE A 106 4.76 3.34 -11.21
C ILE A 106 5.77 2.33 -10.64
N CYS A 107 5.92 1.16 -11.27
CA CYS A 107 6.79 0.11 -10.75
C CYS A 107 8.27 0.55 -10.91
N PRO A 108 9.06 0.62 -9.83
CA PRO A 108 10.45 1.09 -9.91
C PRO A 108 11.40 0.06 -10.54
N VAL A 109 10.96 -1.19 -10.71
CA VAL A 109 11.72 -2.30 -11.29
C VAL A 109 11.11 -2.78 -12.61
N ASP A 110 10.25 -1.96 -13.23
CA ASP A 110 9.62 -2.22 -14.53
C ASP A 110 8.88 -3.58 -14.66
N LEU A 111 8.36 -4.09 -13.53
CA LEU A 111 7.50 -5.27 -13.55
C LEU A 111 6.11 -4.93 -14.09
N ALA A 112 5.38 -5.97 -14.48
CA ALA A 112 3.97 -5.89 -14.81
C ALA A 112 3.09 -6.58 -13.74
N PRO A 113 2.81 -5.93 -12.59
CA PRO A 113 2.06 -6.53 -11.48
C PRO A 113 0.69 -7.07 -11.88
N ASN A 114 0.05 -6.45 -12.88
CA ASN A 114 -1.25 -6.88 -13.39
C ASN A 114 -1.20 -8.25 -14.09
N PHE A 115 -0.10 -8.61 -14.76
CA PHE A 115 0.07 -9.93 -15.38
C PHE A 115 0.48 -10.96 -14.33
N ILE A 116 1.42 -10.61 -13.46
CA ILE A 116 1.85 -11.48 -12.35
C ILE A 116 0.65 -11.86 -11.48
N MET A 117 -0.17 -10.89 -11.09
CA MET A 117 -1.40 -11.14 -10.31
C MET A 117 -2.37 -12.08 -11.03
N LYS A 118 -2.54 -11.96 -12.36
CA LYS A 118 -3.43 -12.85 -13.13
C LYS A 118 -2.91 -14.28 -13.20
N ALA A 119 -1.59 -14.44 -13.37
CA ALA A 119 -0.95 -15.75 -13.33
C ALA A 119 -1.13 -16.40 -11.94
N LEU A 120 -0.85 -15.65 -10.87
CA LEU A 120 -1.07 -16.10 -9.49
C LEU A 120 -2.54 -16.47 -9.21
N PHE A 121 -3.52 -15.70 -9.70
CA PHE A 121 -4.94 -16.04 -9.56
C PHE A 121 -5.38 -17.26 -10.37
N SER A 122 -4.61 -17.65 -11.38
CA SER A 122 -4.86 -18.86 -12.18
C SER A 122 -4.06 -20.05 -11.64
N ASP A 123 -3.43 -19.92 -10.46
CA ASP A 123 -2.48 -20.87 -9.88
C ASP A 123 -1.30 -21.23 -10.80
N ASP A 124 -0.98 -20.36 -11.75
CA ASP A 124 0.14 -20.53 -12.69
C ASP A 124 1.40 -19.83 -12.16
N ILE A 125 2.13 -20.57 -11.32
CA ILE A 125 3.37 -20.08 -10.71
C ILE A 125 4.50 -19.99 -11.74
N GLU A 126 4.52 -20.86 -12.76
CA GLU A 126 5.57 -20.86 -13.79
C GLU A 126 5.53 -19.55 -14.60
N ASP A 127 4.33 -19.15 -15.04
CA ASP A 127 4.14 -17.87 -15.73
C ASP A 127 4.45 -16.69 -14.80
N ALA A 128 4.02 -16.74 -13.54
CA ALA A 128 4.32 -15.67 -12.57
C ALA A 128 5.84 -15.48 -12.38
N LEU A 129 6.61 -16.57 -12.31
CA LEU A 129 8.06 -16.54 -12.24
C LEU A 129 8.68 -16.00 -13.53
N SER A 130 8.15 -16.40 -14.70
CA SER A 130 8.61 -15.89 -15.99
C SER A 130 8.44 -14.37 -16.14
N TYR A 131 7.40 -13.82 -15.50
CA TYR A 131 7.13 -12.39 -15.44
C TYR A 131 7.95 -11.63 -14.39
N GLY A 132 8.85 -12.30 -13.67
CA GLY A 132 9.75 -11.66 -12.69
C GLY A 132 9.15 -11.50 -11.30
N LEU A 133 8.27 -12.41 -10.86
CA LEU A 133 7.69 -12.39 -9.50
C LEU A 133 8.76 -12.19 -8.40
N LEU A 134 9.92 -12.83 -8.55
CA LEU A 134 11.02 -12.78 -7.57
C LEU A 134 11.78 -11.44 -7.56
N ASP A 135 11.65 -10.63 -8.61
CA ASP A 135 12.30 -9.32 -8.70
C ASP A 135 11.52 -8.23 -7.95
N CYS A 136 10.36 -8.57 -7.38
CA CYS A 136 9.52 -7.62 -6.67
C CYS A 136 10.19 -7.10 -5.39
N CYS A 137 10.46 -5.79 -5.35
CA CYS A 137 11.05 -5.11 -4.19
C CYS A 137 10.05 -4.77 -3.05
N ARG A 138 8.79 -5.21 -3.16
CA ARG A 138 7.72 -4.98 -2.16
C ARG A 138 7.58 -3.51 -1.73
N CYS A 139 7.61 -2.58 -2.69
CA CYS A 139 7.58 -1.14 -2.40
C CYS A 139 6.18 -0.58 -2.07
N GLY A 140 5.08 -1.29 -2.36
CA GLY A 140 3.72 -0.84 -2.03
C GLY A 140 3.08 0.13 -3.04
N LEU A 141 3.84 0.68 -4.00
CA LEU A 141 3.36 1.71 -4.93
C LEU A 141 2.23 1.24 -5.85
N CYS A 142 2.28 -0.02 -6.28
CA CYS A 142 1.25 -0.61 -7.14
C CYS A 142 -0.10 -0.77 -6.43
N SER A 143 -0.11 -1.14 -5.14
CA SER A 143 -1.32 -1.16 -4.31
C SER A 143 -1.90 0.25 -4.16
N TYR A 144 -1.05 1.21 -3.81
CA TYR A 144 -1.48 2.59 -3.56
C TYR A 144 -2.11 3.27 -4.79
N THR A 145 -1.53 3.07 -5.97
CA THR A 145 -2.03 3.70 -7.22
C THR A 145 -3.29 3.02 -7.78
N CYS A 146 -3.62 1.81 -7.32
CA CYS A 146 -4.67 1.00 -7.93
C CYS A 146 -6.06 1.64 -7.71
N PRO A 147 -6.77 2.06 -8.79
CA PRO A 147 -8.11 2.64 -8.65
C PRO A 147 -9.13 1.60 -8.17
N SER A 148 -8.86 0.32 -8.43
CA SER A 148 -9.69 -0.81 -7.98
C SER A 148 -9.42 -1.25 -6.54
N LYS A 149 -8.49 -0.58 -5.82
CA LYS A 149 -8.14 -0.88 -4.42
C LYS A 149 -7.69 -2.33 -4.18
N ILE A 150 -7.05 -2.91 -5.18
CA ILE A 150 -6.49 -4.26 -5.12
C ILE A 150 -5.13 -4.19 -4.42
N GLU A 151 -4.93 -5.03 -3.41
CA GLU A 151 -3.68 -5.13 -2.66
C GLU A 151 -2.60 -5.95 -3.41
N LEU A 152 -2.16 -5.42 -4.56
CA LEU A 152 -1.17 -6.05 -5.44
C LEU A 152 0.12 -6.46 -4.71
N THR A 153 0.62 -5.61 -3.81
CA THR A 153 1.86 -5.88 -3.06
C THR A 153 1.70 -7.10 -2.16
N LYS A 154 0.52 -7.26 -1.54
CA LYS A 154 0.21 -8.42 -0.72
C LYS A 154 0.11 -9.68 -1.57
N ILE A 155 -0.64 -9.63 -2.66
CA ILE A 155 -0.81 -10.77 -3.59
C ILE A 155 0.54 -11.30 -4.10
N LEU A 156 1.41 -10.39 -4.56
CA LEU A 156 2.74 -10.78 -5.02
C LEU A 156 3.62 -11.31 -3.89
N SER A 157 3.52 -10.76 -2.68
CA SER A 157 4.27 -11.24 -1.52
C SER A 157 3.82 -12.64 -1.11
N ASP A 158 2.52 -12.89 -1.06
CA ASP A 158 1.94 -14.19 -0.74
C ASP A 158 2.35 -15.23 -1.80
N GLY A 159 2.35 -14.87 -3.09
CA GLY A 159 2.83 -15.72 -4.17
C GLY A 159 4.32 -16.08 -4.07
N MET A 160 5.17 -15.11 -3.69
CA MET A 160 6.59 -15.37 -3.41
C MET A 160 6.76 -16.33 -2.21
N GLU A 161 6.02 -16.11 -1.13
CA GLU A 161 6.08 -16.96 0.07
C GLU A 161 5.61 -18.39 -0.19
N ALA A 162 4.56 -18.56 -1.01
CA ALA A 162 4.12 -19.88 -1.45
C ALA A 162 5.22 -20.63 -2.20
N HIS A 163 5.88 -19.97 -3.17
CA HIS A 163 6.99 -20.57 -3.90
C HIS A 163 8.17 -20.99 -3.01
N TYR A 164 8.47 -20.22 -1.96
CA TYR A 164 9.54 -20.57 -1.03
C TYR A 164 9.18 -21.79 -0.17
N LYS A 165 7.93 -21.91 0.27
CA LYS A 165 7.46 -23.07 1.06
C LYS A 165 7.51 -24.37 0.28
N ASP A 166 7.21 -24.34 -1.03
CA ASP A 166 7.25 -25.54 -1.87
C ASP A 166 8.66 -26.09 -2.10
N LYS A 167 9.70 -25.29 -1.78
CA LYS A 167 11.12 -25.68 -1.92
C LYS A 167 11.78 -26.16 -0.63
N GLU A 168 11.11 -26.01 0.51
CA GLU A 168 11.55 -26.53 1.83
C GLU A 168 11.08 -27.98 2.05
#